data_AF-A0A968XC59-F1
#
_entry.id   AF-A0A968XC59-F1
#
_cell.length_a   1.000
_cell.length_b   1.000
_cell.length_c   1.000
_cell.angle_alpha   90.00
_cell.angle_beta   90.00
_cell.angle_gamma   90.00
#
_symmetry.space_group_name_H-M   'P 1'
#
loop_
_entity.id
_entity.type
_entity.pdbx_description
1 polymer ?
#
loop_
_entity_poly.entity_id
_entity_poly.type
_entity_poly.pdbx_seq_one_letter_code
_entity_poly.pdbx_strand_id
1 'polypeptide(L)'
;MEINGYVCITNPNIDRKHDERVFFDTSDEPIMDDLTPELKQQWNQLIANYQQEHKSEICDKHRTSPPALTHSSWSRHITHGHHQLAEGEKNLAEGTLCYALVDNSNSDPEVIGLYPVMISRELFNYAPSNLLDTSLHPANELKFLSPGDRVFGWVHQNDKNDPLNNDQVSAYKGQLRIHSVRCISPDPVESFGKDGFPLAILGQPKPQQTRFYAAKNQQGEAFGDNTSKDKGYQDQSQGLRGRKVYPHQKDLPDAHWKNPKQDRTQQLINGHYQEYRRPKKNGEEQRDDQNRSIRAWVKPEQEFTFSIDVTNLSDIELGALLYLLNSEHYHRLGSGKSLGFGSVKLELDESSTDLRKGQAWGEFYLSLLPISPLQAANWQSAVQEFEKAIVDSYGKPFKKVPFIAAFQQATLGYSGPVHYPRVTLHPKSDGESFKWFVENDAQPRGQKLALPDLASKRILPIDPTNEQNRPPARR
;
A
#
# COMPACT_ATOMS: atom_id res chain seq x y z
N MET A 1 -0.52 -4.41 -59.43
CA MET A 1 -1.40 -4.86 -58.34
C MET A 1 -1.31 -3.78 -57.29
N GLU A 2 -2.36 -2.98 -57.15
CA GLU A 2 -2.47 -2.00 -56.06
C GLU A 2 -3.01 -2.75 -54.84
N ILE A 3 -2.37 -2.57 -53.68
CA ILE A 3 -2.77 -3.19 -52.42
C ILE A 3 -2.89 -2.05 -51.41
N ASN A 4 -4.07 -1.93 -50.79
CA ASN A 4 -4.30 -0.94 -49.74
C ASN A 4 -3.64 -1.42 -48.44
N GLY A 5 -2.96 -0.51 -47.75
CA GLY A 5 -2.24 -0.83 -46.52
C GLY A 5 -2.39 0.25 -45.45
N TYR A 6 -2.23 -0.17 -44.20
CA TYR A 6 -2.30 0.63 -42.99
C TYR A 6 -0.92 0.73 -42.36
N VAL A 7 -0.45 1.96 -42.12
CA VAL A 7 0.82 2.19 -41.40
C VAL A 7 0.54 2.36 -39.92
N CYS A 8 1.11 1.49 -39.08
CA CYS A 8 1.03 1.58 -37.63
C CYS A 8 2.19 2.41 -37.09
N ILE A 9 1.93 3.70 -36.86
CA ILE A 9 2.92 4.62 -36.30
C ILE A 9 2.84 4.59 -34.78
N THR A 10 3.89 4.10 -34.13
CA THR A 10 3.96 4.01 -32.66
C THR A 10 5.00 4.95 -32.05
N ASN A 11 5.58 5.83 -32.88
CA ASN A 11 6.69 6.74 -32.56
C ASN A 11 8.00 5.99 -32.25
N PRO A 12 9.17 6.66 -32.22
CA PRO A 12 10.42 6.06 -31.75
C PRO A 12 10.38 5.85 -30.23
N ASN A 13 9.56 4.91 -29.77
CA ASN A 13 9.28 4.63 -28.35
C ASN A 13 10.35 3.78 -27.63
N ILE A 14 11.42 3.42 -28.33
CA ILE A 14 12.62 2.76 -27.80
C ILE A 14 13.84 3.25 -28.59
N ASP A 15 14.99 3.40 -27.93
CA ASP A 15 16.19 4.07 -28.47
C ASP A 15 16.71 3.53 -29.82
N ARG A 16 16.38 2.28 -30.17
CA ARG A 16 16.87 1.62 -31.40
C ARG A 16 15.79 1.44 -32.47
N LYS A 17 14.60 1.98 -32.26
CA LYS A 17 13.51 1.84 -33.22
C LYS A 17 13.73 2.76 -34.42
N HIS A 18 13.82 2.14 -35.59
CA HIS A 18 13.99 2.81 -36.89
C HIS A 18 12.80 2.56 -37.82
N ASP A 19 12.12 1.42 -37.67
CA ASP A 19 11.00 1.03 -38.53
C ASP A 19 9.64 1.16 -37.82
N GLU A 20 8.61 1.42 -38.62
CA GLU A 20 7.20 1.22 -38.28
C GLU A 20 6.66 -0.02 -39.00
N ARG A 21 5.48 -0.49 -38.59
CA ARG A 21 4.83 -1.64 -39.24
C ARG A 21 3.86 -1.17 -40.30
N VAL A 22 3.86 -1.86 -41.42
CA VAL A 22 2.84 -1.72 -42.47
C VAL A 22 2.03 -3.02 -42.49
N PHE A 23 0.73 -2.88 -42.35
CA PHE A 23 -0.25 -3.96 -42.47
C PHE A 23 -0.95 -3.81 -43.81
N PHE A 24 -1.18 -4.90 -44.49
CA PHE A 24 -1.95 -4.91 -45.73
C PHE A 24 -2.70 -6.23 -45.78
N ASP A 25 -3.91 -6.18 -46.31
CA ASP A 25 -4.72 -7.37 -46.52
C ASP A 25 -4.71 -7.69 -48.02
N THR A 26 -4.51 -8.95 -48.35
CA THR A 26 -4.61 -9.47 -49.71
C THR A 26 -5.84 -10.37 -49.88
N SER A 27 -6.64 -10.52 -48.83
CA SER A 27 -7.95 -11.17 -48.88
C SER A 27 -8.96 -10.23 -49.53
N ASP A 28 -9.82 -10.78 -50.39
CA ASP A 28 -10.96 -10.05 -50.94
C ASP A 28 -12.11 -9.95 -49.90
N GLU A 29 -12.07 -10.75 -48.84
CA GLU A 29 -13.06 -10.79 -47.75
C GLU A 29 -12.35 -10.61 -46.39
N PRO A 30 -12.33 -9.39 -45.83
CA PRO A 30 -11.82 -9.16 -44.48
C PRO A 30 -12.77 -9.76 -43.44
N ILE A 31 -12.21 -10.22 -42.32
CA ILE A 31 -13.02 -10.64 -41.16
C ILE A 31 -13.66 -9.39 -40.56
N MET A 32 -14.99 -9.41 -40.47
CA MET A 32 -15.79 -8.34 -39.87
C MET A 32 -16.35 -8.81 -38.55
N ASP A 33 -16.17 -8.01 -37.50
CA ASP A 33 -16.70 -8.26 -36.17
C ASP A 33 -17.23 -6.95 -35.58
N ASP A 34 -18.22 -7.05 -34.69
CA ASP A 34 -18.88 -5.90 -34.10
C ASP A 34 -18.03 -5.28 -32.98
N LEU A 35 -17.87 -3.96 -33.01
CA LEU A 35 -17.22 -3.23 -31.93
C LEU A 35 -18.19 -3.05 -30.75
N THR A 36 -18.15 -3.99 -29.80
CA THR A 36 -19.03 -4.00 -28.63
C THR A 36 -18.80 -2.81 -27.68
N PRO A 37 -19.82 -2.41 -26.89
CA PRO A 37 -19.66 -1.39 -25.84
C PRO A 37 -18.55 -1.72 -24.83
N GLU A 38 -18.39 -3.01 -24.50
CA GLU A 38 -17.38 -3.51 -23.57
C GLU A 38 -15.96 -3.28 -24.12
N LEU A 39 -15.72 -3.60 -25.39
CA LEU A 39 -14.42 -3.37 -26.05
C LEU A 39 -14.07 -1.88 -26.08
N LYS A 40 -15.06 -1.01 -26.35
CA LYS A 40 -14.87 0.45 -26.30
C LYS A 40 -14.50 0.92 -24.90
N GLN A 41 -15.21 0.43 -23.88
CA GLN A 41 -14.93 0.79 -22.49
C GLN A 41 -13.52 0.34 -22.06
N GLN A 42 -13.12 -0.89 -22.39
CA GLN A 42 -11.79 -1.42 -22.10
C GLN A 42 -10.70 -0.57 -22.75
N TRP A 43 -10.84 -0.24 -24.03
CA TRP A 43 -9.92 0.63 -24.74
C TRP A 43 -9.79 1.99 -24.06
N ASN A 44 -10.92 2.66 -23.80
CA ASN A 44 -10.93 4.00 -23.21
C ASN A 44 -10.23 3.99 -21.84
N GLN A 45 -10.51 2.98 -21.01
CA GLN A 45 -9.88 2.82 -19.70
C GLN A 45 -8.38 2.55 -19.81
N LEU A 46 -7.96 1.72 -20.77
CA LEU A 46 -6.55 1.40 -21.00
C LEU A 46 -5.75 2.64 -21.41
N ILE A 47 -6.25 3.40 -22.39
CA ILE A 47 -5.61 4.64 -22.86
C ILE A 47 -5.55 5.67 -21.72
N ALA A 48 -6.64 5.86 -20.98
CA ALA A 48 -6.67 6.76 -19.84
C ALA A 48 -5.64 6.37 -18.76
N ASN A 49 -5.49 5.08 -18.47
CA ASN A 49 -4.49 4.58 -17.53
C ASN A 49 -3.06 4.90 -17.97
N TYR A 50 -2.72 4.66 -19.25
CA TYR A 50 -1.40 5.00 -19.80
C TYR A 50 -1.09 6.49 -19.67
N GLN A 51 -2.04 7.35 -20.03
CA GLN A 51 -1.87 8.79 -19.97
C GLN A 51 -1.74 9.30 -18.54
N GLN A 52 -2.55 8.78 -17.61
CA GLN A 52 -2.52 9.19 -16.21
C GLN A 52 -1.22 8.81 -15.51
N GLU A 53 -0.66 7.63 -15.80
CA GLU A 53 0.60 7.16 -15.20
C GLU A 53 1.79 8.07 -15.54
N HIS A 54 1.83 8.59 -16.77
CA HIS A 54 2.91 9.46 -17.25
C HIS A 54 2.57 10.96 -17.20
N LYS A 55 1.39 11.32 -16.69
CA LYS A 55 0.90 12.71 -16.64
C LYS A 55 1.91 13.67 -15.99
N SER A 56 2.45 13.31 -14.83
CA SER A 56 3.40 14.20 -14.12
C SER A 56 4.72 14.34 -14.87
N GLU A 57 5.20 13.29 -15.52
CA GLU A 57 6.44 13.33 -16.30
C GLU A 57 6.28 14.23 -17.53
N ILE A 58 5.12 14.17 -18.19
CA ILE A 58 4.84 14.90 -19.41
C ILE A 58 4.41 16.34 -19.13
N CYS A 59 3.46 16.54 -18.20
CA CYS A 59 2.84 17.84 -17.94
C CYS A 59 3.63 18.68 -16.94
N ASP A 60 4.08 18.08 -15.84
CA ASP A 60 4.73 18.84 -14.75
C ASP A 60 6.24 18.96 -14.98
N LYS A 61 6.87 17.91 -15.53
CA LYS A 61 8.32 17.86 -15.80
C LYS A 61 8.69 18.12 -17.26
N HIS A 62 7.70 18.34 -18.13
CA HIS A 62 7.88 18.63 -19.55
C HIS A 62 8.78 17.63 -20.29
N ARG A 63 8.73 16.34 -19.93
CA ARG A 63 9.54 15.31 -20.60
C ARG A 63 8.93 14.93 -21.93
N THR A 64 9.74 14.97 -22.98
CA THR A 64 9.37 14.52 -24.34
C THR A 64 9.55 13.02 -24.56
N SER A 65 10.22 12.33 -23.62
CA SER A 65 10.52 10.90 -23.69
C SER A 65 10.54 10.22 -22.31
N PRO A 66 10.42 8.87 -22.27
CA PRO A 66 10.60 8.11 -21.04
C PRO A 66 11.98 8.35 -20.38
N PRO A 67 12.07 8.49 -19.05
CA PRO A 67 13.31 8.81 -18.35
C PRO A 67 14.48 7.83 -18.54
N ALA A 68 14.18 6.56 -18.79
CA ALA A 68 15.17 5.50 -18.92
C ALA A 68 15.77 5.42 -20.33
N LEU A 69 15.31 6.24 -21.26
CA LEU A 69 15.66 6.19 -22.68
C LEU A 69 16.25 7.54 -23.12
N THR A 70 17.19 7.50 -24.06
CA THR A 70 17.98 8.69 -24.47
C THR A 70 17.57 9.23 -25.84
N HIS A 71 17.20 8.34 -26.75
CA HIS A 71 16.91 8.62 -28.16
C HIS A 71 15.52 8.11 -28.52
N SER A 72 14.53 8.47 -27.71
CA SER A 72 13.16 8.03 -27.87
C SER A 72 12.16 9.18 -27.69
N SER A 73 10.89 8.89 -27.94
CA SER A 73 9.75 9.73 -27.61
C SER A 73 8.65 8.88 -27.00
N TRP A 74 7.63 9.52 -26.43
CA TRP A 74 6.44 8.79 -25.97
C TRP A 74 5.71 8.08 -27.13
N SER A 75 5.20 6.89 -26.86
CA SER A 75 4.33 6.16 -27.81
C SER A 75 3.00 6.91 -28.01
N ARG A 76 2.36 6.72 -29.17
CA ARG A 76 1.15 7.47 -29.58
C ARG A 76 0.06 7.55 -28.49
N HIS A 77 -0.19 6.43 -27.80
CA HIS A 77 -1.23 6.30 -26.78
C HIS A 77 -0.90 6.95 -25.42
N ILE A 78 0.35 7.37 -25.20
CA ILE A 78 0.82 7.95 -23.93
C ILE A 78 0.87 9.48 -23.98
N THR A 79 0.98 10.06 -25.19
CA THR A 79 1.28 11.48 -25.40
C THR A 79 0.18 12.42 -24.89
N HIS A 80 0.19 12.76 -23.60
CA HIS A 80 -0.56 13.91 -23.10
C HIS A 80 0.08 15.20 -23.66
N GLY A 81 -0.69 16.15 -24.20
CA GLY A 81 -0.16 17.49 -24.54
C GLY A 81 0.15 17.80 -26.01
N HIS A 82 0.14 16.82 -26.93
CA HIS A 82 -0.17 17.12 -28.34
C HIS A 82 -1.69 17.02 -28.49
N HIS A 83 -2.41 18.06 -28.11
CA HIS A 83 -3.88 18.07 -27.93
C HIS A 83 -4.69 17.41 -29.05
N GLN A 84 -4.20 17.40 -30.30
CA GLN A 84 -4.87 16.75 -31.43
C GLN A 84 -4.66 15.23 -31.50
N LEU A 85 -3.51 14.70 -31.05
CA LEU A 85 -3.19 13.26 -31.08
C LEU A 85 -3.66 12.53 -29.81
N ALA A 86 -3.61 13.21 -28.65
CA ALA A 86 -3.88 12.62 -27.34
C ALA A 86 -5.36 12.28 -27.09
N GLU A 87 -6.27 13.15 -27.57
CA GLU A 87 -7.72 12.95 -27.46
C GLU A 87 -8.26 12.06 -28.58
N GLY A 88 -7.55 11.96 -29.71
CA GLY A 88 -7.88 11.05 -30.80
C GLY A 88 -7.78 9.59 -30.38
N GLU A 89 -6.69 9.21 -29.70
CA GLU A 89 -6.49 7.82 -29.25
C GLU A 89 -7.50 7.38 -28.17
N LYS A 90 -8.12 8.30 -27.42
CA LYS A 90 -9.16 7.92 -26.46
C LYS A 90 -10.46 7.50 -27.13
N ASN A 91 -10.69 7.90 -28.38
CA ASN A 91 -11.95 7.66 -29.07
C ASN A 91 -11.71 6.65 -30.18
N LEU A 92 -12.13 5.39 -29.97
CA LEU A 92 -12.22 4.41 -31.05
C LEU A 92 -13.19 4.92 -32.12
N ALA A 93 -12.63 5.39 -33.23
CA ALA A 93 -13.36 5.86 -34.40
C ALA A 93 -12.95 5.05 -35.65
N GLU A 94 -13.74 5.16 -36.70
CA GLU A 94 -13.40 4.59 -38.00
C GLU A 94 -11.98 5.03 -38.43
N GLY A 95 -11.20 4.09 -38.96
CA GLY A 95 -9.80 4.30 -39.32
C GLY A 95 -8.79 4.17 -38.16
N THR A 96 -9.25 3.93 -36.93
CA THR A 96 -8.34 3.66 -35.80
C THR A 96 -7.68 2.30 -35.94
N LEU A 97 -6.36 2.30 -36.17
CA LEU A 97 -5.59 1.06 -36.18
C LEU A 97 -5.28 0.60 -34.75
N CYS A 98 -5.60 -0.66 -34.44
CA CYS A 98 -5.36 -1.32 -33.16
C CYS A 98 -4.99 -2.79 -33.35
N TYR A 99 -4.53 -3.42 -32.27
CA TYR A 99 -4.30 -4.87 -32.19
C TYR A 99 -5.47 -5.54 -31.47
N ALA A 100 -6.05 -6.57 -32.09
CA ALA A 100 -7.07 -7.40 -31.45
C ALA A 100 -6.42 -8.62 -30.78
N LEU A 101 -6.80 -8.89 -29.53
CA LEU A 101 -6.63 -10.21 -28.92
C LEU A 101 -7.84 -11.04 -29.29
N VAL A 102 -7.59 -12.18 -29.93
CA VAL A 102 -8.61 -13.04 -30.51
C VAL A 102 -8.57 -14.39 -29.81
N ASP A 103 -9.72 -14.84 -29.31
CA ASP A 103 -9.91 -16.23 -28.91
C ASP A 103 -10.28 -17.08 -30.13
N ASN A 104 -9.43 -18.06 -30.45
CA ASN A 104 -9.62 -19.00 -31.56
C ASN A 104 -10.01 -20.40 -31.04
N SER A 105 -10.53 -20.51 -29.83
CA SER A 105 -10.94 -21.78 -29.23
C SER A 105 -12.18 -22.39 -29.91
N ASN A 106 -13.03 -21.55 -30.52
CA ASN A 106 -14.21 -21.94 -31.29
C ASN A 106 -13.98 -21.84 -32.81
N SER A 107 -14.95 -22.30 -33.60
CA SER A 107 -14.89 -22.24 -35.06
C SER A 107 -14.91 -20.81 -35.61
N ASP A 108 -15.52 -19.88 -34.88
CA ASP A 108 -15.55 -18.46 -35.20
C ASP A 108 -14.63 -17.70 -34.24
N PRO A 109 -13.68 -16.89 -34.74
CA PRO A 109 -12.78 -16.11 -33.91
C PRO A 109 -13.54 -15.01 -33.15
N GLU A 110 -13.32 -14.90 -31.84
CA GLU A 110 -13.94 -13.87 -31.00
C GLU A 110 -12.92 -12.81 -30.58
N VAL A 111 -13.21 -11.53 -30.83
CA VAL A 111 -12.37 -10.42 -30.34
C VAL A 111 -12.65 -10.15 -28.86
N ILE A 112 -11.71 -10.52 -27.99
CA ILE A 112 -11.85 -10.39 -26.53
C ILE A 112 -11.11 -9.18 -25.94
N GLY A 113 -10.38 -8.42 -26.76
CA GLY A 113 -9.72 -7.20 -26.31
C GLY A 113 -9.05 -6.41 -27.43
N LEU A 114 -8.95 -5.09 -27.25
CA LEU A 114 -8.31 -4.17 -28.20
C LEU A 114 -7.17 -3.40 -27.55
N TYR A 115 -6.04 -3.29 -28.25
CA TYR A 115 -4.79 -2.76 -27.70
C TYR A 115 -4.09 -1.80 -28.66
N PRO A 116 -3.51 -0.69 -28.17
CA PRO A 116 -2.85 0.29 -29.03
C PRO A 116 -1.49 -0.19 -29.55
N VAL A 117 -0.91 -1.20 -28.92
CA VAL A 117 0.40 -1.80 -29.26
C VAL A 117 0.39 -3.30 -28.97
N MET A 118 1.24 -4.08 -29.64
CA MET A 118 1.30 -5.54 -29.43
C MET A 118 1.67 -5.95 -28.00
N ILE A 119 2.56 -5.20 -27.36
CA ILE A 119 2.96 -5.45 -25.97
C ILE A 119 2.23 -4.42 -25.12
N SER A 120 0.98 -4.72 -24.83
CA SER A 120 0.11 -3.87 -24.02
C SER A 120 -0.04 -4.40 -22.60
N ARG A 121 -0.56 -3.53 -21.72
CA ARG A 121 -1.12 -3.94 -20.45
C ARG A 121 -2.53 -4.47 -20.69
N GLU A 122 -2.84 -5.57 -20.02
CA GLU A 122 -4.19 -6.11 -19.94
C GLU A 122 -4.90 -5.51 -18.72
N LEU A 123 -6.18 -5.25 -18.86
CA LEU A 123 -7.03 -4.81 -17.76
C LEU A 123 -7.58 -6.04 -17.04
N PHE A 124 -7.76 -5.93 -15.72
CA PHE A 124 -8.48 -6.95 -14.97
C PHE A 124 -9.98 -6.82 -15.18
N ASN A 125 -10.71 -7.93 -15.06
CA ASN A 125 -12.17 -7.96 -15.19
C ASN A 125 -12.87 -7.08 -14.15
N TYR A 126 -12.31 -6.97 -12.95
CA TYR A 126 -12.89 -6.19 -11.86
C TYR A 126 -11.92 -5.14 -11.32
N ALA A 127 -12.42 -3.92 -11.14
CA ALA A 127 -11.70 -2.92 -10.35
C ALA A 127 -11.59 -3.40 -8.89
N PRO A 128 -10.47 -3.17 -8.20
CA PRO A 128 -10.32 -3.58 -6.79
C PRO A 128 -11.45 -3.07 -5.88
N SER A 129 -11.99 -1.87 -6.14
CA SER A 129 -13.12 -1.31 -5.41
C SER A 129 -14.40 -2.14 -5.55
N ASN A 130 -14.61 -2.80 -6.68
CA ASN A 130 -15.80 -3.62 -6.93
C ASN A 130 -15.78 -4.92 -6.12
N LEU A 131 -14.60 -5.31 -5.61
CA LEU A 131 -14.42 -6.49 -4.75
C LEU A 131 -14.51 -6.15 -3.26
N LEU A 132 -14.77 -4.89 -2.91
CA LEU A 132 -15.01 -4.47 -1.54
C LEU A 132 -16.50 -4.42 -1.27
N ASP A 133 -16.90 -5.00 -0.12
CA ASP A 133 -18.25 -4.81 0.42
C ASP A 133 -18.56 -3.31 0.54
N THR A 134 -19.80 -2.93 0.20
CA THR A 134 -20.26 -1.53 0.21
C THR A 134 -20.00 -0.80 1.55
N SER A 135 -20.02 -1.50 2.68
CA SER A 135 -19.74 -0.94 4.01
C SER A 135 -18.27 -0.56 4.23
N LEU A 136 -17.36 -1.03 3.38
CA LEU A 136 -15.92 -0.75 3.45
C LEU A 136 -15.49 0.37 2.49
N HIS A 137 -16.41 0.90 1.68
CA HIS A 137 -16.14 2.06 0.83
C HIS A 137 -16.03 3.32 1.71
N PRO A 138 -15.28 4.35 1.27
CA PRO A 138 -15.30 5.64 1.93
C PRO A 138 -16.74 6.14 2.10
N ALA A 139 -17.12 6.51 3.32
CA ALA A 139 -18.44 7.02 3.60
C ALA A 139 -18.73 8.27 2.76
N ASN A 140 -19.92 8.32 2.17
CA ASN A 140 -20.45 9.46 1.40
C ASN A 140 -21.56 10.22 2.16
N GLU A 141 -22.16 9.61 3.19
CA GLU A 141 -23.19 10.21 4.02
C GLU A 141 -22.91 9.99 5.51
N LEU A 142 -23.41 10.88 6.36
CA LEU A 142 -23.22 10.80 7.82
C LEU A 142 -23.66 9.46 8.44
N LYS A 143 -24.73 8.86 7.92
CA LYS A 143 -25.26 7.59 8.43
C LYS A 143 -24.34 6.40 8.17
N PHE A 144 -23.38 6.54 7.25
CA PHE A 144 -22.41 5.51 6.89
C PHE A 144 -21.02 5.74 7.52
N LEU A 145 -20.85 6.77 8.36
CA LEU A 145 -19.59 6.99 9.06
C LEU A 145 -19.23 5.79 9.93
N SER A 146 -17.99 5.32 9.78
CA SER A 146 -17.44 4.30 10.66
C SER A 146 -17.17 4.87 12.07
N PRO A 147 -16.97 4.01 13.09
CA PRO A 147 -16.47 4.47 14.40
C PRO A 147 -15.20 5.32 14.29
N GLY A 148 -14.29 4.98 13.35
CA GLY A 148 -13.07 5.76 13.11
C GLY A 148 -13.36 7.16 12.58
N ASP A 149 -14.28 7.29 11.61
CA ASP A 149 -14.68 8.58 11.06
C ASP A 149 -15.29 9.51 12.12
N ARG A 150 -16.08 8.96 13.05
CA ARG A 150 -16.67 9.77 14.14
C ARG A 150 -15.64 10.18 15.19
N VAL A 151 -14.74 9.27 15.57
CA VAL A 151 -13.69 9.56 16.56
C VAL A 151 -12.71 10.61 16.02
N PHE A 152 -12.17 10.40 14.82
CA PHE A 152 -11.10 11.23 14.26
C PHE A 152 -11.60 12.39 13.38
N GLY A 153 -12.88 12.39 13.01
CA GLY A 153 -13.47 13.36 12.10
C GLY A 153 -13.45 12.89 10.65
N TRP A 154 -14.33 13.49 9.85
CA TRP A 154 -14.52 13.14 8.45
C TRP A 154 -14.85 14.38 7.62
N VAL A 155 -14.44 14.37 6.36
CA VAL A 155 -14.78 15.39 5.37
C VAL A 155 -15.30 14.69 4.12
N HIS A 156 -16.38 15.24 3.58
CA HIS A 156 -16.99 14.75 2.35
C HIS A 156 -15.96 14.74 1.20
N GLN A 157 -15.86 13.63 0.49
CA GLN A 157 -14.79 13.40 -0.51
C GLN A 157 -15.12 13.95 -1.93
N ASN A 158 -16.35 14.41 -2.18
CA ASN A 158 -16.71 14.97 -3.51
C ASN A 158 -16.01 16.30 -3.82
N ASP A 159 -15.90 16.53 -5.13
CA ASP A 159 -15.30 17.71 -5.73
C ASP A 159 -16.08 18.97 -5.33
N LYS A 160 -15.36 20.00 -4.87
CA LYS A 160 -15.94 21.27 -4.37
C LYS A 160 -16.69 22.07 -5.45
N ASN A 161 -16.68 21.60 -6.69
CA ASN A 161 -17.22 22.27 -7.87
C ASN A 161 -18.59 21.74 -8.32
N ASP A 162 -19.20 20.79 -7.59
CA ASP A 162 -20.57 20.33 -7.90
C ASP A 162 -21.62 21.30 -7.31
N PRO A 163 -22.32 22.10 -8.14
CA PRO A 163 -23.28 23.11 -7.67
C PRO A 163 -24.52 22.52 -7.00
N LEU A 164 -24.77 21.22 -7.16
CA LEU A 164 -25.94 20.53 -6.60
C LEU A 164 -25.77 20.11 -5.12
N ASN A 165 -24.56 20.25 -4.55
CA ASN A 165 -24.23 19.74 -3.21
C ASN A 165 -24.10 20.81 -2.10
N ASN A 166 -24.49 22.07 -2.37
CA ASN A 166 -24.27 23.19 -1.43
C ASN A 166 -24.99 23.07 -0.07
N ASP A 167 -26.05 22.27 0.05
CA ASP A 167 -26.83 22.09 1.28
C ASP A 167 -26.53 20.77 2.03
N GLN A 168 -25.58 19.95 1.56
CA GLN A 168 -25.20 18.70 2.24
C GLN A 168 -24.13 18.94 3.31
N VAL A 169 -24.21 18.18 4.41
CA VAL A 169 -23.20 18.24 5.48
C VAL A 169 -21.83 17.90 4.92
N SER A 170 -20.94 18.89 4.89
CA SER A 170 -19.62 18.78 4.26
C SER A 170 -18.57 18.12 5.16
N ALA A 171 -18.82 18.01 6.47
CA ALA A 171 -17.88 17.43 7.42
C ALA A 171 -18.54 16.96 8.73
N TYR A 172 -17.87 16.04 9.42
CA TYR A 172 -18.16 15.61 10.78
C TYR A 172 -16.99 15.98 11.68
N LYS A 173 -17.26 16.75 12.74
CA LYS A 173 -16.24 17.16 13.71
C LYS A 173 -15.79 15.93 14.51
N GLY A 174 -14.48 15.65 14.48
CA GLY A 174 -13.87 14.62 15.31
C GLY A 174 -14.14 14.84 16.80
N GLN A 175 -14.34 13.74 17.50
CA GLN A 175 -14.67 13.68 18.93
C GLN A 175 -13.45 13.45 19.83
N LEU A 176 -12.25 13.55 19.25
CA LEU A 176 -10.97 13.38 19.92
C LEU A 176 -10.07 14.59 19.66
N ARG A 177 -9.35 15.03 20.69
CA ARG A 177 -8.31 16.05 20.58
C ARG A 177 -7.00 15.55 21.20
N ILE A 178 -5.92 15.62 20.44
CA ILE A 178 -4.56 15.34 20.94
C ILE A 178 -3.90 16.66 21.31
N HIS A 179 -3.36 16.74 22.53
CA HIS A 179 -2.63 17.90 23.02
C HIS A 179 -1.14 17.86 22.67
N SER A 180 -0.44 18.94 23.01
CA SER A 180 1.00 19.06 22.76
C SER A 180 1.78 17.90 23.38
N VAL A 181 2.67 17.32 22.57
CA VAL A 181 3.59 16.27 23.01
C VAL A 181 4.81 16.89 23.67
N ARG A 182 5.18 16.40 24.85
CA ARG A 182 6.37 16.82 25.59
C ARG A 182 7.32 15.64 25.77
N CYS A 183 8.58 15.83 25.40
CA CYS A 183 9.64 14.88 25.77
C CYS A 183 10.02 15.09 27.24
N ILE A 184 10.12 14.00 27.99
CA ILE A 184 10.54 14.03 29.40
C ILE A 184 11.95 13.45 29.60
N SER A 185 12.50 12.78 28.59
CA SER A 185 13.87 12.28 28.62
C SER A 185 14.91 13.38 28.38
N PRO A 186 16.05 13.35 29.09
CA PRO A 186 17.15 14.28 28.84
C PRO A 186 17.90 13.91 27.55
N ASP A 187 18.25 14.93 26.76
CA ASP A 187 19.01 14.77 25.51
C ASP A 187 18.41 13.68 24.58
N PRO A 188 17.17 13.78 24.10
CA PRO A 188 16.51 12.67 23.41
C PRO A 188 17.04 12.44 21.98
N VAL A 189 17.78 13.38 21.41
CA VAL A 189 18.16 13.39 19.99
C VAL A 189 19.64 13.09 19.82
N GLU A 190 19.96 12.11 18.99
CA GLU A 190 21.32 11.85 18.52
C GLU A 190 21.52 12.46 17.13
N SER A 191 22.55 13.29 16.98
CA SER A 191 22.89 13.97 15.72
C SER A 191 24.08 13.31 15.03
N PHE A 192 24.03 13.20 13.71
CA PHE A 192 25.05 12.55 12.87
C PHE A 192 25.86 13.53 12.02
N GLY A 193 25.64 14.83 12.22
CA GLY A 193 26.22 15.92 11.44
C GLY A 193 25.44 16.21 10.16
N LYS A 194 25.92 17.20 9.40
CA LYS A 194 25.24 17.74 8.21
C LYS A 194 24.93 16.68 7.14
N ASP A 195 25.84 15.74 6.94
CA ASP A 195 25.72 14.75 5.85
C ASP A 195 25.07 13.45 6.29
N GLY A 196 24.94 13.22 7.60
CA GLY A 196 24.34 12.02 8.16
C GLY A 196 24.92 10.73 7.59
N PHE A 197 24.06 9.74 7.38
CA PHE A 197 24.36 8.55 6.58
C PHE A 197 23.17 8.14 5.72
N PRO A 198 23.40 7.50 4.56
CA PRO A 198 22.34 7.09 3.64
C PRO A 198 21.56 5.88 4.16
N LEU A 199 20.23 5.97 4.10
CA LEU A 199 19.33 4.85 4.37
C LEU A 199 19.29 3.89 3.18
N ALA A 200 18.95 2.63 3.45
CA ALA A 200 18.75 1.61 2.42
C ALA A 200 17.63 2.02 1.44
N ILE A 201 17.77 1.60 0.18
CA ILE A 201 16.75 1.83 -0.85
C ILE A 201 15.56 0.93 -0.54
N LEU A 202 14.37 1.51 -0.57
CA LEU A 202 13.12 0.77 -0.46
C LEU A 202 12.48 0.68 -1.84
N GLY A 203 12.02 -0.52 -2.20
CA GLY A 203 11.30 -0.70 -3.45
C GLY A 203 9.94 0.01 -3.42
N GLN A 204 9.51 0.50 -4.57
CA GLN A 204 8.14 0.99 -4.78
C GLN A 204 7.13 -0.17 -4.58
N PRO A 205 5.88 0.15 -4.19
CA PRO A 205 4.80 -0.82 -4.25
C PRO A 205 4.75 -1.51 -5.62
N LYS A 206 4.38 -2.80 -5.64
CA LYS A 206 4.27 -3.60 -6.87
C LYS A 206 2.82 -4.00 -7.12
N PRO A 207 1.92 -3.12 -7.62
CA PRO A 207 0.50 -3.46 -7.80
C PRO A 207 0.26 -4.66 -8.71
N GLN A 208 1.15 -4.88 -9.69
CA GLN A 208 1.10 -6.02 -10.60
C GLN A 208 1.28 -7.38 -9.91
N GLN A 209 1.77 -7.41 -8.66
CA GLN A 209 1.85 -8.61 -7.85
C GLN A 209 0.49 -8.89 -7.21
N THR A 210 -0.54 -9.14 -8.01
CA THR A 210 -1.95 -9.24 -7.57
C THR A 210 -2.16 -10.16 -6.38
N ARG A 211 -1.46 -11.31 -6.33
CA ARG A 211 -1.44 -12.27 -5.22
C ARG A 211 -0.99 -11.69 -3.86
N PHE A 212 -0.45 -10.47 -3.83
CA PHE A 212 -0.13 -9.73 -2.59
C PHE A 212 -1.28 -8.84 -2.11
N TYR A 213 -2.31 -8.60 -2.92
CA TYR A 213 -3.37 -7.62 -2.65
C TYR A 213 -4.78 -8.19 -2.80
N ALA A 214 -5.00 -9.04 -3.80
CA ALA A 214 -6.24 -9.76 -4.00
C ALA A 214 -6.30 -10.99 -3.09
N ALA A 215 -7.51 -11.33 -2.67
CA ALA A 215 -7.84 -12.51 -1.89
C ALA A 215 -8.61 -13.51 -2.76
N LYS A 216 -8.47 -14.80 -2.46
CA LYS A 216 -9.22 -15.87 -3.15
C LYS A 216 -10.72 -15.73 -2.97
N ASN A 217 -11.15 -15.12 -1.87
CA ASN A 217 -12.55 -14.94 -1.51
C ASN A 217 -12.79 -13.63 -0.74
N GLN A 218 -14.05 -13.31 -0.54
CA GLN A 218 -14.54 -12.17 0.23
C GLN A 218 -14.10 -12.17 1.71
N GLN A 219 -13.65 -13.32 2.25
CA GLN A 219 -13.14 -13.43 3.62
C GLN A 219 -11.67 -12.97 3.76
N GLY A 220 -11.03 -12.56 2.66
CA GLY A 220 -9.66 -12.04 2.68
C GLY A 220 -8.58 -13.13 2.63
N GLU A 221 -8.92 -14.38 2.30
CA GLU A 221 -7.97 -15.49 2.27
C GLU A 221 -6.90 -15.32 1.19
N ALA A 222 -5.64 -15.58 1.54
CA ALA A 222 -4.50 -15.44 0.64
C ALA A 222 -4.56 -16.40 -0.56
N PHE A 223 -4.10 -15.92 -1.73
CA PHE A 223 -3.72 -16.82 -2.81
C PHE A 223 -2.62 -17.80 -2.36
N GLY A 224 -2.60 -18.99 -2.97
CA GLY A 224 -1.53 -19.96 -2.71
C GLY A 224 -0.27 -19.56 -3.45
N ASP A 225 0.88 -20.07 -2.99
CA ASP A 225 2.10 -20.08 -3.80
C ASP A 225 1.82 -20.79 -5.15
N ASN A 226 2.65 -20.52 -6.16
CA ASN A 226 2.47 -20.97 -7.54
C ASN A 226 1.25 -20.38 -8.27
N THR A 227 0.44 -19.52 -7.63
CA THR A 227 -0.66 -18.83 -8.31
C THR A 227 -0.11 -17.72 -9.21
N SER A 228 -0.50 -17.75 -10.48
CA SER A 228 -0.12 -16.72 -11.42
C SER A 228 -0.82 -15.39 -11.14
N LYS A 229 -0.16 -14.28 -11.47
CA LYS A 229 -0.65 -12.93 -11.14
C LYS A 229 -1.89 -12.53 -11.97
N ASP A 230 -2.11 -13.14 -13.12
CA ASP A 230 -3.33 -12.95 -13.93
C ASP A 230 -4.60 -13.42 -13.21
N LYS A 231 -4.49 -14.27 -12.18
CA LYS A 231 -5.66 -14.81 -11.47
C LYS A 231 -6.31 -13.87 -10.45
N GLY A 232 -5.63 -12.78 -10.09
CA GLY A 232 -6.22 -11.79 -9.19
C GLY A 232 -7.16 -10.84 -9.94
N TYR A 233 -8.23 -10.41 -9.27
CA TYR A 233 -9.23 -9.46 -9.80
C TYR A 233 -10.05 -9.99 -10.98
N GLN A 234 -10.21 -11.32 -11.08
CA GLN A 234 -10.86 -11.96 -12.22
C GLN A 234 -12.33 -12.36 -11.97
N ASP A 235 -12.74 -12.44 -10.70
CA ASP A 235 -14.03 -13.00 -10.29
C ASP A 235 -14.61 -12.20 -9.11
N GLN A 236 -15.92 -11.93 -9.11
CA GLN A 236 -16.61 -11.16 -8.06
C GLN A 236 -16.61 -11.86 -6.69
N SER A 237 -16.43 -13.18 -6.67
CA SER A 237 -16.28 -13.94 -5.43
C SER A 237 -14.95 -13.68 -4.73
N GLN A 238 -13.95 -13.12 -5.43
CA GLN A 238 -12.66 -12.71 -4.85
C GLN A 238 -12.80 -11.45 -4.00
N GLY A 239 -11.92 -11.29 -3.02
CA GLY A 239 -11.89 -10.12 -2.15
C GLY A 239 -10.56 -9.38 -2.19
N LEU A 240 -10.34 -8.48 -1.22
CA LEU A 240 -9.06 -7.81 -0.99
C LEU A 240 -8.41 -8.26 0.32
N ARG A 241 -7.07 -8.27 0.36
CA ARG A 241 -6.25 -8.65 1.53
C ARG A 241 -6.18 -7.58 2.62
N GLY A 242 -6.70 -6.39 2.37
CA GLY A 242 -6.64 -5.25 3.29
C GLY A 242 -5.29 -4.52 3.29
N ARG A 243 -4.82 -4.11 4.46
CA ARG A 243 -3.64 -3.23 4.62
C ARG A 243 -2.34 -4.02 4.71
N LYS A 244 -1.31 -3.55 3.99
CA LYS A 244 0.07 -3.98 4.21
C LYS A 244 0.66 -3.26 5.40
N VAL A 245 1.41 -3.99 6.22
CA VAL A 245 2.09 -3.44 7.39
C VAL A 245 3.56 -3.84 7.35
N TYR A 246 4.40 -3.03 8.01
CA TYR A 246 5.79 -3.38 8.30
C TYR A 246 5.85 -3.87 9.73
N PRO A 247 6.03 -5.19 9.96
CA PRO A 247 6.02 -5.71 11.31
C PRO A 247 7.15 -5.18 12.19
N HIS A 248 6.98 -5.27 13.50
CA HIS A 248 8.08 -5.01 14.44
C HIS A 248 9.17 -6.09 14.36
N GLN A 249 10.42 -5.67 14.63
CA GLN A 249 11.58 -6.54 14.73
C GLN A 249 11.76 -6.87 16.22
N LYS A 250 11.41 -8.09 16.64
CA LYS A 250 11.33 -8.43 18.07
C LYS A 250 12.70 -8.68 18.72
N ASP A 251 13.60 -9.30 17.98
CA ASP A 251 14.84 -9.88 18.53
C ASP A 251 16.10 -9.13 18.05
N LEU A 252 16.02 -7.81 17.88
CA LEU A 252 17.18 -7.02 17.45
C LEU A 252 18.32 -7.08 18.48
N PRO A 253 19.59 -7.15 18.05
CA PRO A 253 20.72 -7.05 18.96
C PRO A 253 20.76 -5.69 19.67
N ASP A 254 21.17 -5.63 20.94
CA ASP A 254 21.33 -4.39 21.72
C ASP A 254 22.20 -3.33 21.03
N ALA A 255 23.16 -3.78 20.22
CA ALA A 255 24.07 -2.90 19.48
C ALA A 255 23.49 -2.41 18.14
N HIS A 256 22.29 -2.84 17.71
CA HIS A 256 21.73 -2.55 16.39
C HIS A 256 21.67 -1.04 16.08
N TRP A 257 21.24 -0.27 17.08
CA TRP A 257 21.11 1.20 17.00
C TRP A 257 22.37 1.96 17.45
N LYS A 258 23.38 1.27 18.02
CA LYS A 258 24.62 1.90 18.50
C LYS A 258 25.59 2.16 17.36
N ASN A 259 26.35 3.26 17.41
CA ASN A 259 27.35 3.64 16.38
C ASN A 259 26.81 3.57 14.94
N PRO A 260 25.69 4.24 14.62
CA PRO A 260 24.95 3.99 13.38
C PRO A 260 25.68 4.43 12.10
N LYS A 261 26.68 5.31 12.24
CA LYS A 261 27.56 5.73 11.14
C LYS A 261 28.56 4.65 10.72
N GLN A 262 28.84 3.67 11.59
CA GLN A 262 29.68 2.54 11.23
C GLN A 262 28.94 1.65 10.23
N ASP A 263 29.57 1.35 9.10
CA ASP A 263 29.04 0.37 8.16
C ASP A 263 29.16 -1.04 8.72
N ARG A 264 28.04 -1.59 9.22
CA ARG A 264 27.92 -2.98 9.64
C ARG A 264 26.97 -3.76 8.75
N THR A 265 26.66 -3.24 7.55
CA THR A 265 25.70 -3.86 6.63
C THR A 265 26.14 -5.25 6.17
N GLN A 266 27.44 -5.54 6.24
CA GLN A 266 28.06 -6.82 5.85
C GLN A 266 28.37 -7.72 7.05
N GLN A 267 27.98 -7.32 8.27
CA GLN A 267 28.25 -8.07 9.50
C GLN A 267 26.95 -8.68 10.02
N LEU A 268 26.92 -10.00 10.13
CA LEU A 268 25.80 -10.71 10.74
C LEU A 268 25.98 -10.73 12.27
N ILE A 269 25.10 -10.05 13.00
CA ILE A 269 25.13 -9.99 14.47
C ILE A 269 23.84 -10.60 14.99
N ASN A 270 23.94 -11.72 15.71
CA ASN A 270 22.82 -12.53 16.22
C ASN A 270 21.72 -12.81 15.18
N GLY A 271 22.10 -13.04 13.92
CA GLY A 271 21.15 -13.31 12.84
C GLY A 271 20.56 -12.08 12.15
N HIS A 272 21.03 -10.87 12.49
CA HIS A 272 20.56 -9.60 11.92
C HIS A 272 21.68 -8.81 11.24
N TYR A 273 21.36 -8.20 10.10
CA TYR A 273 22.19 -7.17 9.47
C TYR A 273 21.71 -5.77 9.85
N GLN A 274 22.52 -4.76 9.56
CA GLN A 274 22.13 -3.35 9.66
C GLN A 274 21.23 -2.93 8.48
N GLU A 275 20.00 -3.45 8.46
CA GLU A 275 19.05 -3.33 7.33
C GLU A 275 18.69 -1.88 6.95
N TYR A 276 18.73 -0.95 7.91
CA TYR A 276 18.34 0.43 7.67
C TYR A 276 19.34 1.24 6.86
N ARG A 277 20.61 0.83 6.81
CA ARG A 277 21.69 1.61 6.21
C ARG A 277 22.02 1.10 4.82
N ARG A 278 22.28 2.01 3.87
CA ARG A 278 22.77 1.60 2.55
C ARG A 278 24.22 1.10 2.66
N PRO A 279 24.54 -0.08 2.13
CA PRO A 279 25.93 -0.56 2.09
C PRO A 279 26.82 0.39 1.29
N LYS A 280 28.04 0.59 1.76
CA LYS A 280 29.07 1.28 0.98
C LYS A 280 29.39 0.51 -0.31
N LYS A 281 29.73 1.25 -1.36
CA LYS A 281 30.26 0.69 -2.61
C LYS A 281 31.71 1.13 -2.72
N ASN A 282 32.63 0.17 -2.82
CA ASN A 282 34.08 0.44 -2.88
C ASN A 282 34.59 1.34 -1.73
N GLY A 283 34.03 1.20 -0.53
CA GLY A 283 34.40 1.99 0.66
C GLY A 283 33.69 3.35 0.79
N GLU A 284 32.91 3.76 -0.21
CA GLU A 284 32.26 5.07 -0.28
C GLU A 284 30.75 5.01 0.02
N GLU A 285 30.24 6.08 0.64
CA GLU A 285 28.80 6.26 0.87
C GLU A 285 28.07 6.52 -0.44
N GLN A 286 26.89 5.91 -0.60
CA GLN A 286 26.08 6.08 -1.80
C GLN A 286 24.86 6.97 -1.53
N ARG A 287 24.74 8.07 -2.27
CA ARG A 287 23.62 9.01 -2.20
C ARG A 287 23.12 9.27 -3.61
N ASP A 288 21.85 8.95 -3.85
CA ASP A 288 21.16 9.17 -5.12
C ASP A 288 19.68 9.48 -4.87
N ASP A 289 18.90 9.61 -5.94
CA ASP A 289 17.46 9.93 -5.88
C ASP A 289 16.61 8.80 -5.29
N GLN A 290 17.17 7.59 -5.12
CA GLN A 290 16.49 6.41 -4.59
C GLN A 290 16.58 6.29 -3.06
N ASN A 291 17.38 7.13 -2.39
CA ASN A 291 17.48 7.11 -0.93
C ASN A 291 17.40 8.50 -0.27
N ARG A 292 17.44 8.47 1.06
CA ARG A 292 17.48 9.65 1.93
C ARG A 292 18.58 9.46 2.95
N SER A 293 19.21 10.56 3.36
CA SER A 293 20.18 10.54 4.46
C SER A 293 19.50 10.95 5.77
N ILE A 294 19.76 10.20 6.84
CA ILE A 294 19.29 10.54 8.18
C ILE A 294 20.36 11.37 8.89
N ARG A 295 19.97 12.57 9.34
CA ARG A 295 20.87 13.54 9.99
C ARG A 295 20.80 13.49 11.51
N ALA A 296 19.67 13.07 12.05
CA ALA A 296 19.47 12.87 13.47
C ALA A 296 18.27 11.94 13.69
N TRP A 297 18.17 11.35 14.88
CA TRP A 297 16.98 10.64 15.32
C TRP A 297 16.72 10.83 16.81
N VAL A 298 15.51 10.45 17.24
CA VAL A 298 15.24 10.20 18.66
C VAL A 298 15.88 8.86 19.02
N LYS A 299 16.68 8.83 20.09
CA LYS A 299 17.34 7.62 20.58
C LYS A 299 16.30 6.54 20.96
N PRO A 300 16.68 5.25 21.03
CA PRO A 300 15.85 4.25 21.70
C PRO A 300 15.53 4.66 23.15
N GLU A 301 14.42 4.16 23.68
CA GLU A 301 14.05 4.30 25.11
C GLU A 301 13.89 5.76 25.56
N GLN A 302 13.34 6.61 24.68
CA GLN A 302 12.97 7.98 25.04
C GLN A 302 11.47 8.07 25.29
N GLU A 303 11.10 8.82 26.32
CA GLU A 303 9.75 8.95 26.81
C GLU A 303 9.17 10.33 26.47
N PHE A 304 7.89 10.29 26.08
CA PHE A 304 7.10 11.45 25.74
C PHE A 304 5.74 11.32 26.42
N THR A 305 5.19 12.44 26.85
CA THR A 305 3.85 12.52 27.43
C THR A 305 2.99 13.50 26.65
N PHE A 306 1.70 13.19 26.56
CA PHE A 306 0.68 14.03 25.94
C PHE A 306 -0.69 13.64 26.49
N SER A 307 -1.65 14.56 26.41
CA SER A 307 -3.02 14.32 26.83
C SER A 307 -3.93 14.11 25.62
N ILE A 308 -4.98 13.33 25.81
CA ILE A 308 -6.05 13.13 24.83
C ILE A 308 -7.36 13.49 25.51
N ASP A 309 -8.12 14.42 24.91
CA ASP A 309 -9.50 14.66 25.31
C ASP A 309 -10.44 13.90 24.37
N VAL A 310 -11.50 13.35 24.94
CA VAL A 310 -12.58 12.70 24.19
C VAL A 310 -13.93 13.28 24.60
N THR A 311 -14.85 13.40 23.65
CA THR A 311 -16.21 13.90 23.89
C THR A 311 -17.23 13.04 23.18
N ASN A 312 -18.33 12.68 23.83
CA ASN A 312 -19.46 11.98 23.18
C ASN A 312 -19.08 10.69 22.42
N LEU A 313 -18.07 9.96 22.88
CA LEU A 313 -17.79 8.62 22.37
C LEU A 313 -18.75 7.60 22.97
N SER A 314 -19.25 6.69 22.14
CA SER A 314 -19.92 5.48 22.62
C SER A 314 -18.94 4.57 23.37
N ASP A 315 -19.46 3.61 24.14
CA ASP A 315 -18.62 2.67 24.89
C ASP A 315 -17.76 1.80 23.96
N ILE A 316 -18.27 1.46 22.77
CA ILE A 316 -17.53 0.70 21.76
C ILE A 316 -16.39 1.54 21.15
N GLU A 317 -16.65 2.81 20.82
CA GLU A 317 -15.63 3.72 20.27
C GLU A 317 -14.53 4.02 21.29
N LEU A 318 -14.92 4.34 22.52
CA LEU A 318 -14.01 4.58 23.63
C LEU A 318 -13.21 3.31 23.93
N GLY A 319 -13.86 2.15 23.97
CA GLY A 319 -13.23 0.85 24.18
C GLY A 319 -12.19 0.50 23.12
N ALA A 320 -12.50 0.74 21.84
CA ALA A 320 -11.56 0.54 20.74
C ALA A 320 -10.33 1.46 20.86
N LEU A 321 -10.52 2.73 21.21
CA LEU A 321 -9.43 3.68 21.43
C LEU A 321 -8.55 3.24 22.61
N LEU A 322 -9.15 2.92 23.76
CA LEU A 322 -8.43 2.49 24.95
C LEU A 322 -7.69 1.18 24.74
N TYR A 323 -8.27 0.23 24.00
CA TYR A 323 -7.58 -1.00 23.60
C TYR A 323 -6.29 -0.70 22.82
N LEU A 324 -6.29 0.32 21.96
CA LEU A 324 -5.09 0.73 21.21
C LEU A 324 -4.08 1.46 22.11
N LEU A 325 -4.54 2.28 23.05
CA LEU A 325 -3.69 3.09 23.94
C LEU A 325 -3.07 2.30 25.09
N ASN A 326 -3.71 1.22 25.54
CA ASN A 326 -3.29 0.43 26.70
C ASN A 326 -3.10 -1.04 26.32
N SER A 327 -2.21 -1.31 25.36
CA SER A 327 -1.88 -2.67 24.94
C SER A 327 -0.42 -2.99 25.19
N GLU A 328 -0.12 -4.27 25.42
CA GLU A 328 1.24 -4.84 25.51
C GLU A 328 1.97 -4.85 24.14
N HIS A 329 1.63 -3.93 23.26
CA HIS A 329 1.96 -3.94 21.86
C HIS A 329 2.61 -2.63 21.43
N TYR A 330 3.33 -2.67 20.31
CA TYR A 330 4.02 -1.50 19.77
C TYR A 330 3.27 -0.92 18.58
N HIS A 331 3.27 0.41 18.49
CA HIS A 331 2.80 1.17 17.34
C HIS A 331 3.99 1.66 16.51
N ARG A 332 3.70 2.12 15.29
CA ARG A 332 4.70 2.68 14.37
C ARG A 332 4.48 4.16 14.07
N LEU A 333 5.50 4.98 14.29
CA LEU A 333 5.52 6.42 14.03
C LEU A 333 6.67 6.83 13.08
N GLY A 334 6.49 7.87 12.28
CA GLY A 334 7.54 8.44 11.41
C GLY A 334 7.71 7.76 10.05
N SER A 335 8.70 8.19 9.26
CA SER A 335 8.90 7.80 7.86
C SER A 335 9.75 6.54 7.63
N GLY A 336 10.48 6.08 8.65
CA GLY A 336 11.40 4.94 8.54
C GLY A 336 10.81 3.58 8.95
N LYS A 337 9.48 3.43 9.02
CA LYS A 337 8.79 2.23 9.57
C LYS A 337 9.24 0.92 8.91
N SER A 338 9.41 0.95 7.60
CA SER A 338 9.88 -0.17 6.77
C SER A 338 11.32 -0.60 7.05
N LEU A 339 12.13 0.28 7.62
CA LEU A 339 13.52 0.02 8.00
C LEU A 339 13.67 -0.27 9.50
N GLY A 340 12.56 -0.45 10.21
CA GLY A 340 12.56 -0.76 11.64
C GLY A 340 12.48 0.44 12.57
N PHE A 341 12.44 1.68 12.07
CA PHE A 341 12.34 2.88 12.91
C PHE A 341 10.95 3.09 13.51
N GLY A 342 10.92 3.87 14.61
CA GLY A 342 9.71 4.45 15.15
C GLY A 342 8.77 3.45 15.81
N SER A 343 9.32 2.41 16.43
CA SER A 343 8.56 1.59 17.38
C SER A 343 8.29 2.41 18.63
N VAL A 344 7.03 2.54 19.02
CA VAL A 344 6.61 3.25 20.24
C VAL A 344 5.65 2.37 21.02
N LYS A 345 5.82 2.31 22.34
CA LYS A 345 4.81 1.76 23.24
C LYS A 345 3.95 2.91 23.74
N LEU A 346 2.65 2.67 23.87
CA LEU A 346 1.74 3.61 24.52
C LEU A 346 1.35 3.00 25.86
N GLU A 347 1.34 3.83 26.89
CA GLU A 347 0.94 3.47 28.25
C GLU A 347 -0.02 4.55 28.75
N LEU A 348 -1.14 4.12 29.31
CA LEU A 348 -2.12 5.02 29.89
C LEU A 348 -1.71 5.36 31.32
N ASP A 349 -1.59 6.65 31.65
CA ASP A 349 -1.46 7.07 33.05
C ASP A 349 -2.84 7.05 33.72
N GLU A 350 -3.17 5.92 34.35
CA GLU A 350 -4.43 5.73 35.05
C GLU A 350 -4.65 6.77 36.16
N SER A 351 -3.57 7.21 36.82
CA SER A 351 -3.66 8.17 37.93
C SER A 351 -4.05 9.58 37.47
N SER A 352 -3.79 9.89 36.20
CA SER A 352 -4.10 11.18 35.56
C SER A 352 -5.27 11.09 34.57
N THR A 353 -6.00 9.97 34.53
CA THR A 353 -7.10 9.76 33.58
C THR A 353 -8.44 10.15 34.20
N ASP A 354 -9.13 11.12 33.58
CA ASP A 354 -10.48 11.56 33.98
C ASP A 354 -11.48 11.33 32.83
N LEU A 355 -12.20 10.20 32.91
CA LEU A 355 -13.25 9.83 31.97
C LEU A 355 -14.58 9.76 32.71
N ARG A 356 -15.63 10.37 32.14
CA ARG A 356 -16.96 10.42 32.77
C ARG A 356 -18.08 10.34 31.76
N LYS A 357 -19.22 9.83 32.22
CA LYS A 357 -20.49 9.88 31.47
C LYS A 357 -21.10 11.29 31.54
N GLY A 358 -22.03 11.58 30.63
CA GLY A 358 -22.68 12.89 30.52
C GLY A 358 -23.38 13.35 31.81
N GLN A 359 -23.97 12.44 32.59
CA GLN A 359 -24.61 12.77 33.87
C GLN A 359 -23.62 13.37 34.88
N ALA A 360 -22.46 12.73 35.07
CA ALA A 360 -21.43 13.21 35.98
C ALA A 360 -20.83 14.55 35.52
N TRP A 361 -20.68 14.76 34.20
CA TRP A 361 -20.31 16.10 33.69
C TRP A 361 -21.41 17.13 33.95
N GLY A 362 -22.69 16.77 33.82
CA GLY A 362 -23.81 17.65 34.16
C GLY A 362 -23.81 18.08 35.63
N GLU A 363 -23.61 17.13 36.55
CA GLU A 363 -23.47 17.41 37.99
C GLU A 363 -22.27 18.33 38.29
N PHE A 364 -21.17 18.15 37.55
CA PHE A 364 -19.97 18.96 37.71
C PHE A 364 -20.24 20.40 37.25
N TYR A 365 -20.82 20.59 36.07
CA TYR A 365 -21.14 21.92 35.56
C TYR A 365 -22.20 22.66 36.39
N LEU A 366 -23.11 21.94 37.04
CA LEU A 366 -24.10 22.54 37.95
C LEU A 366 -23.49 23.03 39.27
N SER A 367 -22.50 22.32 39.80
CA SER A 367 -21.90 22.64 41.11
C SER A 367 -20.60 23.44 41.02
N LEU A 368 -19.83 23.29 39.93
CA LEU A 368 -18.43 23.71 39.78
C LEU A 368 -17.50 23.19 40.89
N LEU A 369 -17.95 22.20 41.67
CA LEU A 369 -17.17 21.57 42.73
C LEU A 369 -16.55 20.27 42.23
N PRO A 370 -15.39 19.87 42.77
CA PRO A 370 -14.83 18.56 42.48
C PRO A 370 -15.84 17.46 42.84
N ILE A 371 -16.24 16.65 41.86
CA ILE A 371 -17.01 15.44 42.13
C ILE A 371 -16.06 14.40 42.67
N SER A 372 -16.38 13.87 43.85
CA SER A 372 -15.63 12.81 44.52
C SER A 372 -16.53 11.57 44.67
N PRO A 373 -16.02 10.35 44.43
CA PRO A 373 -14.65 10.06 44.02
C PRO A 373 -14.40 10.38 42.53
N LEU A 374 -13.13 10.62 42.20
CA LEU A 374 -12.55 10.21 40.92
C LEU A 374 -12.68 8.69 40.84
N GLN A 375 -13.89 8.15 40.70
CA GLN A 375 -13.99 6.81 40.15
C GLN A 375 -13.54 6.98 38.72
N ALA A 376 -12.30 6.59 38.44
CA ALA A 376 -11.87 6.34 37.08
C ALA A 376 -13.03 5.59 36.43
N ALA A 377 -13.68 6.18 35.41
CA ALA A 377 -14.67 5.41 34.67
C ALA A 377 -14.01 4.08 34.37
N ASN A 378 -14.76 3.00 34.58
CA ASN A 378 -14.29 1.63 34.39
C ASN A 378 -13.94 1.48 32.91
N TRP A 379 -12.78 1.98 32.50
CA TRP A 379 -12.34 2.04 31.13
C TRP A 379 -12.18 0.61 30.62
N GLN A 380 -11.92 -0.34 31.53
CA GLN A 380 -11.97 -1.76 31.29
C GLN A 380 -13.37 -2.21 30.83
N SER A 381 -14.46 -1.66 31.35
CA SER A 381 -15.81 -2.00 30.86
C SER A 381 -16.03 -1.51 29.44
N ALA A 382 -15.52 -0.32 29.07
CA ALA A 382 -15.59 0.15 27.67
C ALA A 382 -14.80 -0.78 26.74
N VAL A 383 -13.58 -1.18 27.13
CA VAL A 383 -12.78 -2.17 26.37
C VAL A 383 -13.54 -3.50 26.24
N GLN A 384 -14.18 -3.98 27.30
CA GLN A 384 -15.00 -5.21 27.28
C GLN A 384 -16.19 -5.09 26.32
N GLU A 385 -16.88 -3.93 26.28
CA GLU A 385 -17.97 -3.69 25.33
C GLU A 385 -17.47 -3.70 23.88
N PHE A 386 -16.29 -3.12 23.61
CA PHE A 386 -15.66 -3.24 22.30
C PHE A 386 -15.32 -4.69 21.94
N GLU A 387 -14.65 -5.43 22.84
CA GLU A 387 -14.31 -6.83 22.61
C GLU A 387 -15.56 -7.69 22.36
N LYS A 388 -16.62 -7.46 23.15
CA LYS A 388 -17.91 -8.14 23.01
C LYS A 388 -18.57 -7.82 21.67
N ALA A 389 -18.63 -6.56 21.27
CA ALA A 389 -19.19 -6.17 19.97
C ALA A 389 -18.48 -6.89 18.80
N ILE A 390 -17.16 -7.05 18.88
CA ILE A 390 -16.39 -7.81 17.90
C ILE A 390 -16.70 -9.32 17.98
N VAL A 391 -16.78 -9.90 19.18
CA VAL A 391 -17.13 -11.32 19.34
C VAL A 391 -18.52 -11.62 18.78
N ASP A 392 -19.52 -10.79 19.12
CA ASP A 392 -20.91 -10.94 18.69
C ASP A 392 -21.04 -10.81 17.16
N SER A 393 -20.28 -9.90 16.55
CA SER A 393 -20.31 -9.66 15.09
C SER A 393 -19.63 -10.77 14.29
N TYR A 394 -18.56 -11.37 14.82
CA TYR A 394 -17.74 -12.34 14.07
C TYR A 394 -17.91 -13.79 14.52
N GLY A 395 -18.64 -14.05 15.62
CA GLY A 395 -18.88 -15.39 16.15
C GLY A 395 -17.60 -16.12 16.58
N LYS A 396 -16.53 -15.39 16.89
CA LYS A 396 -15.21 -15.94 17.26
C LYS A 396 -14.67 -15.24 18.50
N PRO A 397 -13.85 -15.90 19.33
CA PRO A 397 -13.13 -15.23 20.41
C PRO A 397 -12.33 -14.05 19.88
N PHE A 398 -12.32 -12.92 20.60
CA PHE A 398 -11.74 -11.64 20.15
C PHE A 398 -10.36 -11.78 19.49
N LYS A 399 -9.40 -12.42 20.16
CA LYS A 399 -8.03 -12.64 19.66
C LYS A 399 -7.92 -13.60 18.46
N LYS A 400 -9.00 -14.32 18.11
CA LYS A 400 -9.09 -15.23 16.96
C LYS A 400 -9.83 -14.63 15.78
N VAL A 401 -10.39 -13.43 15.92
CA VAL A 401 -10.95 -12.68 14.78
C VAL A 401 -9.78 -12.30 13.85
N PRO A 402 -9.84 -12.58 12.53
CA PRO A 402 -8.67 -12.50 11.65
C PRO A 402 -7.93 -11.16 11.68
N PHE A 403 -8.66 -10.03 11.60
CA PHE A 403 -8.02 -8.71 11.61
C PHE A 403 -7.44 -8.35 12.98
N ILE A 404 -8.03 -8.83 14.09
CA ILE A 404 -7.48 -8.67 15.45
C ILE A 404 -6.20 -9.48 15.60
N ALA A 405 -6.22 -10.76 15.20
CA ALA A 405 -5.04 -11.61 15.24
C ALA A 405 -3.89 -11.05 14.39
N ALA A 406 -4.20 -10.56 13.18
CA ALA A 406 -3.25 -9.91 12.29
C ALA A 406 -2.69 -8.62 12.90
N PHE A 407 -3.54 -7.78 13.51
CA PHE A 407 -3.12 -6.57 14.21
C PHE A 407 -2.17 -6.89 15.38
N GLN A 408 -2.54 -7.82 16.26
CA GLN A 408 -1.71 -8.25 17.39
C GLN A 408 -0.37 -8.81 16.93
N GLN A 409 -0.34 -9.63 15.87
CA GLN A 409 0.90 -10.16 15.34
C GLN A 409 1.77 -9.07 14.70
N ALA A 410 1.16 -8.09 14.02
CA ALA A 410 1.89 -6.98 13.43
C ALA A 410 2.57 -6.11 14.50
N THR A 411 1.88 -5.84 15.61
CA THR A 411 2.31 -4.96 16.70
C THR A 411 3.23 -5.65 17.71
N LEU A 412 3.13 -6.98 17.89
CA LEU A 412 4.12 -7.79 18.62
C LEU A 412 5.42 -7.99 17.83
N GLY A 413 5.33 -8.03 16.51
CA GLY A 413 6.48 -8.26 15.63
C GLY A 413 6.85 -9.73 15.46
N TYR A 414 7.89 -9.95 14.65
CA TYR A 414 8.37 -11.29 14.26
C TYR A 414 9.76 -11.53 14.86
N SER A 415 10.00 -12.80 15.19
CA SER A 415 11.33 -13.31 15.50
C SER A 415 12.10 -13.60 14.21
N GLY A 416 13.38 -13.23 14.17
CA GLY A 416 14.24 -13.36 13.00
C GLY A 416 14.31 -12.10 12.13
N PRO A 417 15.10 -12.14 11.03
CA PRO A 417 15.40 -10.95 10.25
C PRO A 417 14.17 -10.46 9.48
N VAL A 418 13.75 -9.21 9.72
CA VAL A 418 12.73 -8.51 8.94
C VAL A 418 13.43 -7.58 7.95
N HIS A 419 13.26 -7.85 6.66
CA HIS A 419 13.88 -7.07 5.61
C HIS A 419 12.97 -6.96 4.38
N TYR A 420 13.28 -5.99 3.52
CA TYR A 420 12.65 -5.91 2.21
C TYR A 420 13.08 -7.09 1.34
N PRO A 421 12.22 -7.63 0.44
CA PRO A 421 12.59 -8.71 -0.46
C PRO A 421 13.89 -8.43 -1.24
N ARG A 422 14.79 -9.42 -1.26
CA ARG A 422 16.09 -9.39 -1.93
C ARG A 422 16.57 -10.81 -2.16
N VAL A 423 17.41 -11.04 -3.17
CA VAL A 423 17.89 -12.39 -3.54
C VAL A 423 19.16 -12.83 -2.81
N THR A 424 19.69 -12.02 -1.91
CA THR A 424 20.92 -12.32 -1.15
C THR A 424 20.71 -12.20 0.34
N LEU A 425 21.44 -13.01 1.12
CA LEU A 425 21.32 -13.01 2.58
C LEU A 425 21.65 -11.64 3.19
N HIS A 426 22.73 -11.01 2.72
CA HIS A 426 23.19 -9.69 3.16
C HIS A 426 22.69 -8.59 2.20
N PRO A 427 22.47 -7.36 2.70
CA PRO A 427 22.17 -6.20 1.86
C PRO A 427 23.31 -5.91 0.89
N LYS A 428 22.97 -5.69 -0.39
CA LYS A 428 23.92 -5.30 -1.43
C LYS A 428 23.91 -3.80 -1.68
N SER A 429 25.06 -3.30 -2.11
CA SER A 429 25.27 -1.89 -2.44
C SER A 429 24.55 -1.46 -3.72
N ASP A 430 24.21 -2.39 -4.60
CA ASP A 430 23.51 -2.15 -5.87
C ASP A 430 22.03 -1.77 -5.70
N GLY A 431 21.40 -2.09 -4.56
CA GLY A 431 20.01 -1.75 -4.29
C GLY A 431 18.99 -2.51 -5.15
N GLU A 432 19.36 -3.65 -5.75
CA GLU A 432 18.55 -4.34 -6.75
C GLU A 432 17.46 -5.25 -6.15
N SER A 433 16.71 -4.77 -5.15
CA SER A 433 15.62 -5.53 -4.52
C SER A 433 14.52 -5.95 -5.49
N PHE A 434 14.36 -5.27 -6.63
CA PHE A 434 13.39 -5.65 -7.66
C PHE A 434 13.65 -7.05 -8.23
N LYS A 435 14.91 -7.53 -8.21
CA LYS A 435 15.29 -8.86 -8.71
C LYS A 435 14.54 -9.98 -7.99
N TRP A 436 14.19 -9.80 -6.70
CA TRP A 436 13.39 -10.79 -5.99
C TRP A 436 12.05 -11.05 -6.68
N PHE A 437 11.38 -10.00 -7.16
CA PHE A 437 10.10 -10.15 -7.85
C PHE A 437 10.27 -10.79 -9.23
N VAL A 438 11.35 -10.47 -9.94
CA VAL A 438 11.69 -11.08 -11.23
C VAL A 438 11.92 -12.58 -11.06
N GLU A 439 12.77 -12.96 -10.10
CA GLU A 439 13.07 -14.37 -9.80
C GLU A 439 11.84 -15.13 -9.28
N ASN A 440 10.97 -14.49 -8.50
CA ASN A 440 9.74 -15.09 -8.02
C ASN A 440 8.75 -15.44 -9.16
N ASP A 441 8.74 -14.66 -10.24
CA ASP A 441 7.91 -14.90 -11.42
C ASP A 441 8.61 -15.76 -12.50
N ALA A 442 9.93 -15.91 -12.42
CA ALA A 442 10.74 -16.62 -13.42
C ALA A 442 10.28 -18.07 -13.61
N GLN A 443 10.28 -18.56 -14.86
CA GLN A 443 10.02 -19.97 -15.16
C GLN A 443 11.32 -20.70 -15.51
N PRO A 444 11.48 -21.98 -15.12
CA PRO A 444 10.57 -22.78 -14.29
C PRO A 444 10.81 -22.65 -12.77
N ARG A 445 11.81 -21.85 -12.34
CA ARG A 445 12.35 -21.90 -10.96
C ARG A 445 11.60 -21.06 -9.93
N GLY A 446 10.90 -20.00 -10.36
CA GLY A 446 10.18 -19.08 -9.48
C GLY A 446 8.92 -19.70 -8.91
N GLN A 447 8.75 -19.61 -7.59
CA GLN A 447 7.64 -20.23 -6.86
C GLN A 447 6.35 -19.39 -6.85
N LYS A 448 6.34 -18.22 -7.50
CA LYS A 448 5.20 -17.28 -7.51
C LYS A 448 4.60 -17.09 -6.11
N LEU A 449 5.46 -16.88 -5.13
CA LEU A 449 5.10 -16.78 -3.72
C LEU A 449 4.05 -15.68 -3.53
N ALA A 450 3.08 -15.96 -2.66
CA ALA A 450 2.07 -15.00 -2.22
C ALA A 450 2.50 -14.34 -0.90
N LEU A 451 1.97 -13.15 -0.62
CA LEU A 451 2.22 -12.50 0.67
C LEU A 451 1.45 -13.26 1.76
N PRO A 452 2.11 -13.84 2.77
CA PRO A 452 1.43 -14.61 3.81
C PRO A 452 0.47 -13.74 4.64
N ASP A 453 -0.47 -14.39 5.31
CA ASP A 453 -1.26 -13.71 6.36
C ASP A 453 -0.35 -13.35 7.53
N LEU A 454 -0.53 -12.17 8.12
CA LEU A 454 0.28 -11.72 9.25
C LEU A 454 0.19 -12.71 10.42
N ALA A 455 -1.02 -13.15 10.76
CA ALA A 455 -1.28 -14.07 11.87
C ALA A 455 -0.64 -15.46 11.66
N SER A 456 -0.29 -15.84 10.42
CA SER A 456 0.39 -17.11 10.13
C SER A 456 1.83 -17.17 10.63
N LYS A 457 2.42 -16.02 11.00
CA LYS A 457 3.84 -15.87 11.39
C LYS A 457 4.84 -16.28 10.30
N ARG A 458 4.37 -16.58 9.09
CA ARG A 458 5.20 -16.97 7.95
C ARG A 458 5.84 -15.72 7.36
N ILE A 459 7.13 -15.79 7.04
CA ILE A 459 7.86 -14.71 6.36
C ILE A 459 8.22 -15.14 4.93
N LEU A 460 8.36 -14.16 4.05
CA LEU A 460 8.85 -14.42 2.69
C LEU A 460 10.31 -14.90 2.76
N PRO A 461 10.70 -15.92 1.98
CA PRO A 461 12.08 -16.35 1.90
C PRO A 461 12.94 -15.29 1.19
N ILE A 462 14.24 -15.33 1.50
CA ILE A 462 15.24 -14.51 0.83
C ILE A 462 15.33 -14.92 -0.64
N ASP A 463 15.49 -16.20 -0.91
CA ASP A 463 15.52 -16.71 -2.28
C ASP A 463 14.13 -17.24 -2.67
N PRO A 464 13.41 -16.61 -3.62
CA PRO A 464 12.10 -17.07 -4.04
C PRO A 464 12.15 -18.30 -4.97
N THR A 465 13.34 -18.79 -5.31
CA THR A 465 13.54 -19.95 -6.20
C THR A 465 13.87 -21.24 -5.45
N ASN A 466 14.19 -21.17 -4.15
CA ASN A 466 14.63 -22.33 -3.36
C ASN A 466 13.68 -22.62 -2.19
N GLU A 467 13.01 -23.79 -2.21
CA GLU A 467 12.08 -24.21 -1.14
C GLU A 467 12.78 -24.41 0.22
N GLN A 468 14.07 -24.75 0.23
CA GLN A 468 14.83 -25.04 1.45
C GLN A 468 15.15 -23.80 2.28
N ASN A 469 15.01 -22.59 1.71
CA ASN A 469 15.23 -21.32 2.40
C ASN A 469 13.95 -20.76 3.05
N ARG A 470 12.87 -21.55 3.15
CA ARG A 470 11.73 -21.21 4.00
C ARG A 470 12.18 -21.33 5.46
N PRO A 471 12.21 -20.23 6.24
CA PRO A 471 12.46 -20.35 7.67
C PRO A 471 11.39 -21.28 8.26
N PRO A 472 11.76 -22.24 9.12
CA PRO A 472 10.81 -23.20 9.65
C PRO A 472 9.67 -22.44 10.35
N ALA A 473 8.44 -22.82 10.05
CA ALA A 473 7.28 -22.35 10.79
C ALA A 473 7.45 -22.82 12.24
N ARG A 474 7.93 -21.94 13.12
CA ARG A 474 7.98 -22.24 14.55
C ARG A 474 6.53 -22.32 15.04
N ARG A 475 6.10 -23.53 15.39
CA ARG A 475 4.80 -23.81 16.02
C ARG A 475 4.64 -23.03 17.32
#